data_AF-A0A813L8U5-F1
#
_entry.id   AF-A0A813L8U5-F1
#
_cell.length_a   1.000
_cell.length_b   1.000
_cell.length_c   1.000
_cell.angle_alpha   90.00
_cell.angle_beta   90.00
_cell.angle_gamma   90.00
#
_symmetry.space_group_name_H-M   'P 1'
#
loop_
_entity.id
_entity.type
_entity.pdbx_description
1 polymer ?
#
loop_
_entity_poly.entity_id
_entity_poly.type
_entity_poly.pdbx_seq_one_letter_code
_entity_poly.pdbx_strand_id
1 'polypeptide(L)'
;VMVALPGQEGTASAVDLAVRYGVPVCRFVGLSGDIAGLSKAAAARSPAFVDFPAVQEFVRQALMTGQKKAPTASLKSRRKASVGGGLDAIGSQSRETTVFFDPHLEPNRAGHN
;
A
#
# COMPACT_ATOMS: atom_id res chain seq x y z
N VAL A 1 -4.59 -6.50 4.52
CA VAL A 1 -3.96 -7.44 5.49
C VAL A 1 -2.54 -7.68 5.03
N MET A 2 -1.58 -7.75 5.96
CA MET A 2 -0.16 -7.94 5.67
C MET A 2 0.35 -9.21 6.37
N VAL A 3 1.21 -9.96 5.70
CA VAL A 3 1.95 -11.09 6.26
C VAL A 3 3.43 -10.75 6.20
N ALA A 4 4.10 -10.70 7.33
CA ALA A 4 5.51 -10.36 7.42
C ALA A 4 6.36 -11.62 7.58
N LEU A 5 7.45 -11.71 6.83
CA LEU A 5 8.40 -12.81 6.84
C LEU A 5 9.74 -12.34 7.43
N PRO A 6 10.39 -13.14 8.30
CA PRO A 6 11.73 -12.80 8.81
C PRO A 6 12.78 -12.85 7.70
N GLY A 7 13.88 -12.11 7.90
CA GLY A 7 15.08 -12.18 7.05
C GLY A 7 15.21 -11.13 5.96
N GLN A 8 14.24 -10.21 5.82
CA GLN A 8 14.33 -9.10 4.86
C GLN A 8 14.57 -7.76 5.57
N GLU A 9 15.54 -6.99 5.09
CA GLU A 9 15.84 -5.64 5.59
C GLU A 9 14.61 -4.73 5.41
N GLY A 10 14.31 -3.91 6.42
CA GLY A 10 13.13 -3.03 6.41
C GLY A 10 11.80 -3.68 6.78
N THR A 11 11.74 -5.02 6.96
CA THR A 11 10.49 -5.70 7.36
C THR A 11 9.98 -5.21 8.72
N ALA A 12 10.87 -5.03 9.70
CA ALA A 12 10.51 -4.51 11.02
C ALA A 12 9.82 -3.14 10.93
N SER A 13 10.38 -2.24 10.11
CA SER A 13 9.82 -0.91 9.85
C SER A 13 8.47 -0.99 9.15
N ALA A 14 8.31 -1.88 8.17
CA ALA A 14 7.05 -2.10 7.47
C ALA A 14 5.94 -2.63 8.41
N VAL A 15 6.28 -3.54 9.33
CA VAL A 15 5.35 -4.02 10.35
C VAL A 15 4.96 -2.90 11.32
N ASP A 16 5.90 -2.10 11.79
CA ASP A 16 5.61 -0.97 12.68
C ASP A 16 4.66 0.04 12.01
N LEU A 17 4.93 0.35 10.74
CA LEU A 17 4.11 1.25 9.94
C LEU A 17 2.69 0.70 9.73
N ALA A 18 2.58 -0.59 9.40
CA ALA A 18 1.30 -1.23 9.18
C ALA A 18 0.44 -1.27 10.48
N VAL A 19 1.07 -1.53 11.62
CA VAL A 19 0.39 -1.46 12.93
C VAL A 19 -0.07 -0.04 13.24
N ARG A 20 0.75 0.99 12.94
CA ARG A 20 0.39 2.41 13.15
C ARG A 20 -0.82 2.82 12.32
N TYR A 21 -0.91 2.38 11.07
CA TYR A 21 -2.04 2.68 10.19
C TYR A 21 -3.25 1.75 10.40
N GLY A 22 -3.21 0.88 11.41
CA GLY A 22 -4.32 -0.03 11.72
C GLY A 22 -4.53 -1.12 10.66
N VAL A 23 -3.51 -1.41 9.84
CA VAL A 23 -3.53 -2.52 8.91
C VAL A 23 -3.39 -3.83 9.70
N PRO A 24 -4.27 -4.82 9.53
CA PRO A 24 -4.12 -6.12 10.16
C PRO A 24 -2.83 -6.79 9.68
N VAL A 25 -1.92 -7.13 10.60
CA VAL A 25 -0.62 -7.73 10.30
C VAL A 25 -0.43 -9.00 11.12
N CYS A 26 0.11 -10.04 10.50
CA CYS A 26 0.66 -11.20 11.20
C CYS A 26 2.10 -11.45 10.78
N ARG A 27 2.86 -12.12 11.65
CA ARG A 27 4.26 -12.50 11.43
C ARG A 27 4.30 -14.00 11.20
N PHE A 28 4.79 -14.44 10.04
CA PHE A 28 5.05 -15.86 9.80
C PHE A 28 6.51 -16.14 10.10
N VAL A 29 6.77 -16.66 11.30
CA VAL A 29 8.13 -16.87 11.81
C VAL A 29 8.73 -18.19 11.32
N GLY A 30 7.88 -19.18 11.01
CA GLY A 30 8.30 -20.51 10.56
C GLY A 30 9.45 -21.08 11.40
N LEU A 31 10.42 -21.70 10.73
CA LEU A 31 11.68 -22.16 11.34
C LEU A 31 12.76 -21.06 11.44
N SER A 32 12.57 -19.95 10.74
CA SER A 32 13.55 -18.85 10.65
C SER A 32 13.55 -17.94 11.89
N GLY A 33 12.52 -18.02 12.73
CA GLY A 33 12.41 -17.25 13.96
C GLY A 33 11.78 -15.86 13.78
N ASP A 34 11.88 -15.03 14.82
CA ASP A 34 11.20 -13.74 14.88
C ASP A 34 11.88 -12.65 14.03
N ILE A 35 11.18 -11.55 13.78
CA ILE A 35 11.70 -10.41 13.02
C ILE A 35 12.58 -9.57 13.94
N ALA A 36 13.89 -9.58 13.68
CA ALA A 36 14.85 -8.77 14.42
C ALA A 36 14.55 -7.27 14.30
N GLY A 37 14.74 -6.53 15.40
CA GLY A 37 14.55 -5.08 15.44
C GLY A 37 13.09 -4.62 15.46
N LEU A 38 12.13 -5.52 15.66
CA LEU A 38 10.72 -5.17 15.77
C LEU A 38 10.43 -4.45 17.10
N SER A 39 9.69 -3.34 17.03
CA SER A 39 9.25 -2.60 18.23
C SER A 39 8.32 -3.45 19.10
N LYS A 40 8.41 -3.30 20.43
CA LYS A 40 7.54 -4.00 21.39
C LYS A 40 6.05 -3.76 21.14
N ALA A 41 5.68 -2.53 20.74
CA ALA A 41 4.31 -2.18 20.42
C ALA A 41 3.81 -2.92 19.17
N ALA A 42 4.65 -3.03 18.15
CA ALA A 42 4.35 -3.76 16.93
C ALA A 42 4.27 -5.27 17.20
N ALA A 43 5.19 -5.83 18.00
CA ALA A 43 5.19 -7.23 18.41
C ALA A 43 3.91 -7.60 19.19
N ALA A 44 3.43 -6.73 20.09
CA ALA A 44 2.21 -6.96 20.86
C ALA A 44 0.93 -6.92 20.00
N ARG A 45 0.95 -6.18 18.89
CA ARG A 45 -0.21 -6.00 18.00
C ARG A 45 -0.15 -6.85 16.73
N SER A 46 0.93 -7.61 16.53
CA SER A 46 1.11 -8.52 15.39
C SER A 46 1.32 -9.96 15.89
N PRO A 47 0.30 -10.84 15.80
CA PRO A 47 0.45 -12.23 16.18
C PRO A 47 1.51 -12.92 15.32
N ALA A 48 2.31 -13.79 15.96
CA ALA A 48 3.29 -14.63 15.28
C ALA A 48 2.74 -16.05 15.11
N PHE A 49 2.95 -16.61 13.92
CA PHE A 49 2.51 -17.94 13.54
C PHE A 49 3.67 -18.74 12.97
N VAL A 50 3.76 -20.01 13.38
CA VAL A 50 4.73 -20.98 12.84
C VAL A 50 4.12 -21.73 11.67
N ASP A 51 2.81 -21.99 11.72
CA ASP A 51 2.10 -22.82 10.76
C ASP A 51 1.36 -22.01 9.70
N PHE A 52 1.47 -22.44 8.45
CA PHE A 52 0.79 -21.81 7.32
C PHE A 52 -0.76 -21.80 7.44
N PRO A 53 -1.43 -22.87 7.92
CA PRO A 53 -2.89 -22.85 8.12
C PRO A 53 -3.35 -21.75 9.09
N ALA A 54 -2.58 -21.44 10.13
CA ALA A 54 -2.92 -20.37 11.08
C ALA A 54 -2.83 -18.99 10.42
N VAL A 55 -1.83 -18.77 9.55
CA VAL A 55 -1.72 -17.55 8.74
C VAL A 55 -2.91 -17.42 7.78
N GLN A 56 -3.30 -18.51 7.11
CA GLN A 56 -4.44 -18.51 6.19
C GLN A 56 -5.74 -18.12 6.91
N GLU A 57 -5.97 -18.68 8.10
CA GLU A 57 -7.14 -18.36 8.93
C GLU A 57 -7.14 -16.89 9.38
N PHE A 58 -5.98 -16.37 9.81
CA PHE A 58 -5.83 -14.94 10.15
C PHE A 58 -6.17 -14.05 8.96
N VAL A 59 -5.64 -14.34 7.78
CA VAL A 59 -5.91 -13.59 6.54
C VAL A 59 -7.40 -13.65 6.20
N ARG A 60 -8.02 -14.83 6.26
CA ARG A 60 -9.45 -15.02 6.02
C ARG A 60 -10.29 -14.16 6.96
N GLN A 61 -10.01 -14.20 8.26
CA GLN A 61 -10.73 -13.40 9.25
C GLN A 61 -10.55 -11.90 9.00
N ALA A 62 -9.31 -11.44 8.74
CA ALA A 62 -9.02 -10.04 8.47
C ALA A 62 -9.77 -9.52 7.23
N LEU A 63 -9.87 -10.34 6.18
CA LEU A 63 -10.64 -10.01 4.98
C LEU A 63 -12.14 -9.92 5.28
N MET A 64 -12.69 -10.86 6.05
CA MET A 64 -14.11 -10.86 6.44
C MET A 64 -14.48 -9.68 7.34
N THR A 65 -13.61 -9.29 8.26
CA THR A 65 -13.81 -8.10 9.10
C THR A 65 -13.58 -6.80 8.32
N GLY A 66 -12.64 -6.82 7.37
CA GLY A 66 -12.33 -5.69 6.50
C GLY A 66 -13.47 -5.35 5.55
N GLN A 67 -14.17 -6.35 5.00
CA GLN A 67 -15.37 -6.12 4.17
C GLN A 67 -16.53 -5.49 4.95
N LYS A 68 -16.62 -5.69 6.27
CA LYS A 68 -17.62 -5.02 7.12
C LYS A 68 -17.26 -3.56 7.47
N LYS A 69 -15.99 -3.17 7.30
CA LYS A 69 -15.46 -1.84 7.63
C LYS A 69 -15.00 -1.03 6.44
N ALA A 70 -15.04 -1.57 5.22
CA ALA A 70 -14.86 -0.77 4.03
C ALA A 70 -16.06 0.19 3.93
N PRO A 71 -15.89 1.52 4.07
CA PRO A 71 -16.86 2.41 3.48
C PRO A 71 -16.85 2.04 1.99
N THR A 72 -17.99 1.60 1.49
CA THR A 72 -18.28 1.67 0.08
C THR A 72 -18.14 3.15 -0.31
N ALA A 73 -16.93 3.57 -0.65
CA ALA A 73 -16.73 4.74 -1.47
C ALA A 73 -17.35 4.36 -2.82
N SER A 74 -18.68 4.48 -2.88
CA SER A 74 -19.42 4.55 -4.12
C SER A 74 -18.76 5.65 -4.91
N LEU A 75 -17.90 5.24 -5.84
CA LEU A 75 -17.58 6.00 -7.02
C LEU A 75 -18.90 6.15 -7.78
N LYS A 76 -19.77 7.07 -7.31
CA LYS A 76 -20.84 7.64 -8.11
C LYS A 76 -20.11 8.39 -9.21
N SER A 77 -19.75 7.66 -10.25
CA SER A 77 -19.39 8.17 -11.56
C SER A 77 -20.62 8.92 -12.06
N ARG A 78 -20.75 10.16 -11.59
CA ARG A 78 -21.74 11.11 -12.05
C ARG A 78 -21.25 11.59 -13.41
N ARG A 79 -21.41 10.75 -14.43
CA ARG A 79 -21.35 11.17 -15.83
C ARG A 79 -22.50 12.15 -16.08
N LYS A 80 -22.33 13.40 -15.66
CA LYS A 80 -23.03 14.55 -16.23
C LYS A 80 -22.26 14.91 -17.50
N ALA A 81 -22.49 14.15 -18.57
CA ALA A 81 -22.21 14.64 -19.92
C ALA A 81 -23.48 15.32 -20.40
N SER A 82 -23.48 16.66 -20.39
CA SER A 82 -24.46 17.49 -21.06
C SER A 82 -23.71 18.65 -21.69
N VAL A 83 -24.17 19.04 -22.88
CA VAL A 83 -23.77 20.19 -23.68
C VAL A 83 -22.42 19.96 -24.40
N GLY A 84 -22.34 19.78 -25.71
CA GLY A 84 -23.19 20.30 -26.78
C GLY A 84 -22.62 21.62 -27.30
N GLY A 85 -21.69 21.53 -28.26
CA GLY A 85 -21.38 22.60 -29.21
C GLY A 85 -20.45 23.71 -28.73
N GLY A 86 -19.62 24.19 -29.67
CA GLY A 86 -19.02 25.52 -29.62
C GLY A 86 -17.50 25.54 -29.53
N LEU A 87 -16.85 25.39 -30.68
CA LEU A 87 -15.51 25.91 -30.93
C LEU A 87 -15.57 27.44 -30.82
N ASP A 88 -14.64 28.06 -30.07
CA ASP A 88 -13.89 29.25 -30.48
C ASP A 88 -13.02 29.80 -29.33
N ALA A 89 -12.01 30.58 -29.71
CA ALA A 89 -11.14 31.43 -28.89
C ALA A 89 -9.80 30.85 -28.37
N ILE A 90 -8.83 30.84 -29.30
CA ILE A 90 -7.47 31.39 -29.19
C ILE A 90 -6.98 31.91 -27.81
N GLY A 91 -5.84 31.36 -27.37
CA GLY A 91 -4.73 32.15 -26.83
C GLY A 91 -4.78 32.63 -25.37
N SER A 92 -4.22 31.83 -24.45
CA SER A 92 -3.19 32.28 -23.50
C SER A 92 -2.71 31.12 -22.64
N GLN A 93 -1.41 30.81 -22.74
CA GLN A 93 -0.70 29.90 -21.86
C GLN A 93 -0.61 30.49 -20.44
N SER A 94 -0.96 29.72 -19.42
CA SER A 94 -0.21 29.71 -18.16
C SER A 94 -0.43 28.41 -17.37
N ARG A 95 0.38 27.41 -17.76
CA ARG A 95 1.06 26.38 -16.93
C ARG A 95 0.29 25.74 -15.76
N GLU A 96 -0.44 24.66 -16.06
CA GLU A 96 -0.52 23.49 -15.16
C GLU A 96 0.41 22.42 -15.71
N THR A 97 1.55 22.18 -15.06
CA THR A 97 2.41 21.03 -15.38
C THR A 97 2.11 19.93 -14.36
N THR A 98 1.20 19.04 -14.77
CA THR A 98 0.97 17.75 -14.12
C THR A 98 2.17 16.87 -14.45
N VAL A 99 3.08 16.70 -13.49
CA VAL A 99 4.17 15.71 -13.61
C VAL A 99 3.59 14.32 -13.32
N PHE A 100 3.20 13.63 -14.40
CA PHE A 100 3.07 12.17 -14.42
C PHE A 100 4.47 11.56 -14.33
N PHE A 101 4.75 10.76 -13.30
CA PHE A 101 6.01 10.03 -13.17
C PHE A 101 5.85 8.67 -13.85
N ASP A 102 6.47 8.52 -15.02
CA ASP A 102 6.60 7.27 -15.78
C ASP A 102 7.84 6.51 -15.28
N PRO A 103 7.72 5.28 -14.72
CA PRO A 103 8.84 4.58 -14.08
C PRO A 103 9.57 3.62 -15.02
N HIS A 104 9.79 4.01 -16.28
CA HIS A 104 10.60 3.21 -17.20
C HIS A 104 11.83 3.99 -17.69
N LEU A 105 12.95 3.25 -17.73
CA LEU A 105 14.23 3.53 -18.41
C LEU A 105 15.40 4.08 -17.58
N GLU A 106 16.53 3.40 -17.77
CA GLU A 106 17.78 3.33 -17.00
C GLU A 106 18.60 4.64 -16.90
N PRO A 107 19.53 4.73 -15.91
CA PRO A 107 20.46 5.84 -15.79
C PRO A 107 21.65 5.67 -16.75
N ASN A 108 21.58 6.29 -17.94
CA ASN A 108 22.77 6.48 -18.78
C ASN A 108 23.28 7.94 -18.70
N ARG A 109 24.18 8.15 -17.74
CA ARG A 109 25.45 8.88 -17.87
C ARG A 109 25.49 10.12 -18.80
N ALA A 110 25.43 11.30 -18.19
CA ALA A 110 26.12 12.52 -18.64
C ALA A 110 26.97 12.99 -17.44
N GLY A 111 28.28 13.25 -17.52
CA GLY A 111 28.99 13.96 -18.58
C GLY A 111 29.20 15.40 -18.12
N HIS A 112 30.23 15.65 -17.31
CA HIS A 112 30.72 17.00 -16.96
C HIS A 112 32.24 16.95 -16.81
N ASN A 113 32.96 17.25 -17.91
CA ASN A 113 33.75 18.48 -18.09
C ASN A 113 34.29 18.50 -19.52
#